data_AF-A0A1M2V864-F1
#
_entry.id   AF-A0A1M2V864-F1
#
_cell.length_a   1.000
_cell.length_b   1.000
_cell.length_c   1.000
_cell.angle_alpha   90.00
_cell.angle_beta   90.00
_cell.angle_gamma   90.00
#
_symmetry.space_group_name_H-M   'P 1'
#
loop_
_entity.id
_entity.type
_entity.pdbx_description
1 polymer ?
#
loop_
_entity_poly.entity_id
_entity_poly.type
_entity_poly.pdbx_seq_one_letter_code
_entity_poly.pdbx_strand_id
1 'polypeptide(L)'
;MDSEVAALSDIFTITAFEGVVAGPGFSLLSVFTAPNQNWIPEFAIAHGEMMMYADGRWGHHKYSRWPQVYSRNCFHVACIPSRPSTTNGPSAVLWHTMTSDDWVREDCSVTGLGFLAKERMKEVEDEPSAAISRFSRCRCRDKQWIQVGKLLVVCLYHVLDRLRNITASTFIVISLAAHAQRLILELAGLHQHTVMGRIKSQEDHRSEVLGVLGAHTSDPSVAPVLFRAGVPV
;
A
#
# COMPACT_ATOMS: atom_id res chain seq x y z
N MET A 1 45.26 4.79 -18.49
CA MET A 1 44.43 5.30 -17.37
C MET A 1 43.06 5.81 -17.84
N ASP A 2 42.75 5.74 -19.14
CA ASP A 2 41.49 6.28 -19.69
C ASP A 2 40.39 5.24 -19.96
N SER A 3 40.64 3.96 -19.65
CA SER A 3 39.67 2.87 -19.87
C SER A 3 38.80 2.53 -18.66
N GLU A 4 39.13 3.07 -17.48
CA GLU A 4 38.41 2.78 -16.22
C GLU A 4 37.32 3.83 -15.90
N VAL A 5 37.37 5.00 -16.54
CA VAL A 5 36.37 6.07 -16.35
C VAL A 5 35.17 5.91 -17.30
N ALA A 6 35.33 5.18 -18.41
CA ALA A 6 34.24 4.90 -19.37
C ALA A 6 33.24 3.82 -18.89
N ALA A 7 33.54 3.11 -17.81
CA ALA A 7 32.63 2.10 -17.24
C ALA A 7 31.63 2.68 -16.21
N LEU A 8 31.74 3.96 -15.89
CA LEU A 8 30.84 4.66 -14.94
C LEU A 8 29.78 5.53 -15.63
N SER A 9 29.69 5.51 -16.96
CA SER A 9 28.88 6.47 -17.74
C SER A 9 27.47 6.03 -18.12
N ASP A 10 27.03 4.81 -17.79
CA ASP A 10 25.65 4.36 -18.09
C ASP A 10 24.77 4.26 -16.83
N ILE A 11 24.84 5.27 -15.96
CA ILE A 11 23.71 5.52 -15.06
C ILE A 11 22.61 6.13 -15.93
N PHE A 12 21.81 5.26 -16.56
CA PHE A 12 20.63 5.64 -17.33
C PHE A 12 19.72 6.50 -16.44
N THR A 13 19.79 7.81 -16.64
CA THR A 13 18.96 8.78 -15.93
C THR A 13 17.62 8.81 -16.62
N ILE A 14 16.60 8.22 -16.00
CA ILE A 14 15.26 8.28 -16.55
C ILE A 14 14.73 9.70 -16.36
N THR A 15 14.35 10.30 -17.46
CA THR A 15 13.73 11.62 -17.49
C THR A 15 12.21 11.48 -17.49
N ALA A 16 11.52 12.57 -17.12
CA ALA A 16 10.07 12.64 -17.20
C ALA A 16 9.52 12.42 -18.62
N PHE A 17 10.37 12.47 -19.67
CA PHE A 17 9.94 12.30 -21.06
C PHE A 17 10.03 10.85 -21.56
N GLU A 18 10.58 9.94 -20.76
CA GLU A 18 10.71 8.52 -21.10
C GLU A 18 9.58 7.67 -20.52
N GLY A 19 8.52 8.31 -20.02
CA GLY A 19 7.31 7.64 -19.57
C GLY A 19 6.57 6.96 -20.71
N VAL A 20 6.09 5.73 -20.49
CA VAL A 20 5.21 5.00 -21.43
C VAL A 20 3.84 5.67 -21.51
N VAL A 21 3.38 6.23 -20.39
CA VAL A 21 2.14 7.00 -20.28
C VAL A 21 2.36 8.28 -19.47
N ALA A 22 1.50 9.26 -19.72
CA ALA A 22 1.46 10.52 -18.99
C ALA A 22 0.03 10.92 -18.64
N GLY A 23 -0.14 11.63 -17.53
CA GLY A 23 -1.44 12.07 -17.02
C GLY A 23 -1.33 13.35 -16.19
N PRO A 24 -2.46 14.01 -15.90
CA PRO A 24 -2.45 15.26 -15.12
C PRO A 24 -1.86 15.02 -13.72
N GLY A 25 -1.04 15.97 -13.26
CA GLY A 25 -0.46 15.97 -11.91
C GLY A 25 -1.35 16.66 -10.88
N PHE A 26 -0.78 17.02 -9.73
CA PHE A 26 -1.49 17.70 -8.64
C PHE A 26 -1.91 19.15 -8.95
N SER A 27 -1.46 19.70 -10.08
CA SER A 27 -1.81 21.03 -10.57
C SER A 27 -1.86 21.04 -12.09
N LEU A 28 -2.50 22.08 -12.66
CA LEU A 28 -2.56 22.33 -14.10
C LEU A 28 -1.18 22.47 -14.77
N LEU A 29 -0.13 22.69 -13.98
CA LEU A 29 1.25 22.87 -14.46
C LEU A 29 2.14 21.65 -14.18
N SER A 30 1.56 20.54 -13.74
CA SER A 30 2.31 19.32 -13.42
C SER A 30 1.75 18.13 -14.18
N VAL A 31 2.64 17.21 -14.52
CA VAL A 31 2.33 15.98 -15.25
C VAL A 31 2.99 14.81 -14.51
N PHE A 32 2.24 13.73 -14.32
CA PHE A 32 2.80 12.45 -13.94
C PHE A 32 3.15 11.66 -15.18
N THR A 33 4.29 10.98 -15.13
CA THR A 33 4.71 10.04 -16.17
C THR A 33 5.10 8.74 -15.49
N ALA A 34 4.82 7.61 -16.14
CA ALA A 34 5.17 6.31 -15.62
C ALA A 34 6.01 5.54 -16.65
N PRO A 35 7.31 5.31 -16.39
CA PRO A 35 8.19 4.59 -17.32
C PRO A 35 7.97 3.07 -17.32
N ASN A 36 7.34 2.49 -16.30
CA ASN A 36 7.10 1.03 -16.21
C ASN A 36 5.65 0.64 -15.88
N GLN A 37 4.69 1.55 -16.06
CA GLN A 37 3.26 1.28 -15.97
C GLN A 37 2.56 1.72 -17.25
N ASN A 38 1.43 1.08 -17.57
CA ASN A 38 0.58 1.44 -18.71
C ASN A 38 -0.64 2.28 -18.30
N TRP A 39 -0.63 2.83 -17.08
CA TRP A 39 -1.70 3.65 -16.50
C TRP A 39 -1.09 4.67 -15.53
N ILE A 40 -1.81 5.77 -15.28
CA ILE A 40 -1.48 6.78 -14.27
C ILE A 40 -2.61 6.78 -13.22
N PRO A 41 -2.29 6.76 -11.91
CA PRO A 41 -3.30 6.89 -10.87
C PRO A 41 -4.06 8.21 -10.99
N GLU A 42 -5.35 8.15 -10.68
CA GLU A 42 -6.12 9.37 -10.47
C GLU A 42 -5.75 9.95 -9.10
N PHE A 43 -4.96 11.01 -9.12
CA PHE A 43 -4.58 11.73 -7.92
C PHE A 43 -5.63 12.80 -7.62
N ALA A 44 -6.29 12.72 -6.45
CA ALA A 44 -7.04 13.88 -5.97
C ALA A 44 -6.10 15.08 -5.83
N ILE A 45 -6.48 16.21 -6.42
CA ILE A 45 -5.93 17.49 -5.99
C ILE A 45 -6.43 17.69 -4.55
N ALA A 46 -5.53 17.64 -3.58
CA ALA A 46 -5.90 17.76 -2.17
C ALA A 46 -6.44 19.17 -1.92
N HIS A 47 -7.76 19.31 -1.77
CA HIS A 47 -8.41 20.59 -1.44
C HIS A 47 -8.26 20.96 0.04
N GLY A 48 -7.18 20.53 0.70
CA GLY A 48 -6.93 20.77 2.14
C GLY A 48 -7.77 19.93 3.11
N GLU A 49 -8.77 19.18 2.63
CA GLU A 49 -9.68 18.41 3.48
C GLU A 49 -9.47 16.90 3.34
N MET A 50 -9.35 16.20 4.48
CA MET A 50 -9.31 14.74 4.52
C MET A 50 -10.74 14.20 4.70
N MET A 51 -11.36 13.72 3.62
CA MET A 51 -12.72 13.17 3.65
C MET A 51 -12.72 11.65 3.84
N MET A 52 -13.60 11.14 4.71
CA MET A 52 -13.90 9.71 4.80
C MET A 52 -15.12 9.39 3.93
N TYR A 53 -14.98 8.41 3.04
CA TYR A 53 -16.03 7.98 2.11
C TYR A 53 -16.96 6.94 2.73
N ALA A 54 -18.09 6.69 2.06
CA ALA A 54 -19.07 5.69 2.47
C ALA A 54 -18.49 4.26 2.55
N ASP A 55 -17.39 3.98 1.83
CA ASP A 55 -16.64 2.71 1.93
C ASP A 55 -15.69 2.64 3.13
N GLY A 56 -15.77 3.61 4.05
CA GLY A 56 -14.95 3.69 5.26
C GLY A 56 -13.50 4.12 5.02
N ARG A 57 -13.12 4.46 3.78
CA ARG A 57 -11.75 4.82 3.40
C ARG A 57 -11.53 6.32 3.38
N TRP A 58 -10.27 6.71 3.53
CA TRP A 58 -9.84 8.09 3.64
C TRP A 58 -9.29 8.61 2.30
N GLY A 59 -9.91 9.65 1.75
CA GLY A 59 -9.46 10.35 0.54
C GLY A 59 -9.62 9.54 -0.76
N HIS A 60 -9.43 10.20 -1.91
CA HIS A 60 -9.16 9.49 -3.17
C HIS A 60 -7.77 8.83 -3.13
N HIS A 61 -6.83 9.40 -2.35
CA HIS A 61 -5.51 8.87 -2.05
C HIS A 61 -5.57 7.70 -1.06
N LYS A 62 -6.17 6.61 -1.49
CA LYS A 62 -6.17 5.34 -0.75
C LYS A 62 -4.75 4.77 -0.77
N TYR A 63 -3.95 5.10 0.25
CA TYR A 63 -2.52 4.70 0.32
C TYR A 63 -2.27 3.20 0.31
N SER A 64 -3.28 2.37 0.59
CA SER A 64 -3.21 0.90 0.47
C SER A 64 -3.65 0.37 -0.90
N ARG A 65 -3.99 1.23 -1.85
CA ARG A 65 -4.48 0.86 -3.19
C ARG A 65 -3.85 1.62 -4.34
N TRP A 66 -3.28 2.78 -4.07
CA TRP A 66 -2.63 3.62 -5.07
C TRP A 66 -1.18 3.88 -4.67
N PRO A 67 -0.27 4.03 -5.65
CA PRO A 67 1.09 4.51 -5.41
C PRO A 67 1.07 5.76 -4.52
N GLN A 68 1.99 5.84 -3.56
CA GLN A 68 2.11 6.98 -2.66
C GLN A 68 3.37 7.79 -2.97
N VAL A 69 3.43 9.02 -2.43
CA VAL A 69 4.65 9.82 -2.48
C VAL A 69 5.78 8.98 -1.87
N TYR A 70 6.87 8.84 -2.61
CA TYR A 70 8.04 8.14 -2.10
C TYR A 70 8.50 8.78 -0.78
N SER A 71 8.60 7.95 0.25
CA SER A 71 9.15 8.32 1.54
C SER A 71 10.05 7.21 2.01
N ARG A 72 11.32 7.54 2.30
CA ARG A 72 12.28 6.58 2.84
C ARG A 72 11.80 5.96 4.15
N ASN A 73 11.13 6.75 5.00
CA ASN A 73 10.67 6.32 6.32
C ASN A 73 9.41 5.44 6.25
N CYS A 74 8.63 5.55 5.18
CA CYS A 74 7.39 4.80 4.97
C CYS A 74 7.44 3.96 3.70
N PHE A 75 8.63 3.51 3.29
CA PHE A 75 8.80 2.85 2.00
C PHE A 75 8.04 1.52 1.91
N HIS A 76 7.69 0.91 3.07
CA HIS A 76 6.83 -0.27 3.14
C HIS A 76 5.46 -0.07 2.49
N VAL A 77 4.98 1.18 2.41
CA VAL A 77 3.71 1.52 1.76
C VAL A 77 3.80 1.30 0.24
N ALA A 78 4.93 1.66 -0.38
CA ALA A 78 5.18 1.38 -1.79
C ALA A 78 5.30 -0.13 -2.07
N CYS A 79 5.72 -0.89 -1.06
CA CYS A 79 5.87 -2.34 -1.11
C CYS A 79 4.58 -3.13 -0.86
N ILE A 80 3.45 -2.47 -0.54
CA ILE A 80 2.17 -3.15 -0.38
C ILE A 80 1.88 -3.94 -1.66
N PRO A 81 1.49 -5.22 -1.58
CA PRO A 81 1.19 -6.02 -2.78
C PRO A 81 0.09 -5.37 -3.63
N SER A 82 0.21 -5.46 -4.96
CA SER A 82 -0.88 -5.11 -5.86
C SER A 82 -1.91 -6.26 -5.91
N ARG A 83 -3.15 -5.93 -6.30
CA ARG A 83 -4.23 -6.91 -6.46
C ARG A 83 -4.11 -7.65 -7.81
N PRO A 84 -4.38 -8.97 -7.87
CA PRO A 84 -4.33 -9.95 -6.79
C PRO A 84 -2.88 -10.39 -6.56
N SER A 85 -2.51 -10.63 -5.31
CA SER A 85 -1.15 -11.06 -5.01
C SER A 85 -0.91 -12.51 -5.45
N THR A 86 0.35 -12.83 -5.76
CA THR A 86 0.85 -14.18 -6.09
C THR A 86 0.41 -15.25 -5.07
N THR A 87 0.56 -16.53 -5.40
CA THR A 87 0.15 -17.72 -4.62
C THR A 87 0.47 -17.70 -3.11
N ASN A 88 1.42 -16.86 -2.66
CA ASN A 88 1.83 -16.76 -1.24
C ASN A 88 1.52 -15.41 -0.56
N GLY A 89 0.84 -14.46 -1.22
CA GLY A 89 0.55 -13.15 -0.65
C GLY A 89 -0.83 -13.06 0.02
N PRO A 90 -1.32 -11.85 0.31
CA PRO A 90 -2.62 -11.66 0.96
C PRO A 90 -3.80 -12.07 0.06
N SER A 91 -4.90 -12.54 0.68
CA SER A 91 -6.12 -12.91 -0.04
C SER A 91 -6.79 -11.71 -0.68
N ALA A 92 -7.47 -11.95 -1.82
CA ALA A 92 -8.22 -10.94 -2.57
C ALA A 92 -9.26 -10.18 -1.72
N VAL A 93 -9.67 -10.76 -0.59
CA VAL A 93 -10.61 -10.19 0.35
C VAL A 93 -10.14 -8.87 0.98
N LEU A 94 -8.83 -8.67 1.10
CA LEU A 94 -8.28 -7.39 1.58
C LEU A 94 -8.51 -6.24 0.60
N TRP A 95 -8.82 -6.55 -0.66
CA TRP A 95 -9.22 -5.59 -1.68
C TRP A 95 -10.73 -5.59 -1.93
N HIS A 96 -11.54 -6.22 -1.08
CA HIS A 96 -12.98 -6.01 -1.09
C HIS A 96 -13.30 -4.59 -0.63
N THR A 97 -14.28 -3.93 -1.23
CA THR A 97 -14.75 -2.61 -0.80
C THR A 97 -15.95 -2.82 0.11
N MET A 98 -15.79 -2.50 1.39
CA MET A 98 -16.84 -2.64 2.38
C MET A 98 -17.99 -1.67 2.08
N THR A 99 -19.23 -2.13 2.24
CA THR A 99 -20.47 -1.42 1.91
C THR A 99 -21.48 -1.56 3.04
N SER A 100 -22.60 -0.84 2.98
CA SER A 100 -23.68 -0.98 3.96
C SER A 100 -24.22 -2.40 4.08
N ASP A 101 -24.12 -3.20 3.03
CA ASP A 101 -24.62 -4.58 2.99
C ASP A 101 -23.76 -5.53 3.83
N ASP A 102 -22.52 -5.12 4.14
CA ASP A 102 -21.61 -5.85 5.01
C ASP A 102 -21.87 -5.57 6.50
N TRP A 103 -22.85 -4.73 6.84
CA TRP A 103 -23.27 -4.44 8.21
C TRP A 103 -24.58 -5.15 8.55
N VAL A 104 -24.60 -5.82 9.69
CA VAL A 104 -25.77 -6.54 10.19
C VAL A 104 -26.23 -5.88 11.47
N ARG A 105 -27.50 -5.47 11.48
CA ARG A 105 -28.14 -4.88 12.65
C ARG A 105 -28.15 -5.87 13.82
N GLU A 106 -27.82 -5.37 15.01
CA GLU A 106 -27.99 -6.12 16.24
C GLU A 106 -29.43 -6.00 16.73
N ASP A 107 -30.02 -7.12 17.16
CA ASP A 107 -31.37 -7.15 17.72
C ASP A 107 -31.34 -6.67 19.18
N CYS A 108 -31.17 -5.35 19.37
CA CYS A 108 -31.18 -4.72 20.67
C CYS A 108 -32.13 -3.51 20.69
N SER A 109 -32.46 -3.03 21.89
CA SER A 109 -33.38 -1.91 22.10
C SER A 109 -32.86 -0.58 21.52
N VAL A 110 -31.58 -0.51 21.13
CA VAL A 110 -30.96 0.69 20.54
C VAL A 110 -30.93 0.54 19.01
N THR A 111 -31.67 1.40 18.32
CA THR A 111 -31.69 1.43 16.85
C THR A 111 -30.36 1.92 16.28
N GLY A 112 -29.94 1.35 15.15
CA GLY A 112 -28.78 1.83 14.40
C GLY A 112 -27.43 1.29 14.88
N LEU A 113 -27.42 0.28 15.75
CA LEU A 113 -26.23 -0.45 16.17
C LEU A 113 -26.21 -1.86 15.59
N GLY A 114 -25.01 -2.32 15.27
CA GLY A 114 -24.80 -3.61 14.63
C GLY A 114 -23.33 -3.96 14.49
N PHE A 115 -23.09 -5.07 13.82
CA PHE A 115 -21.77 -5.66 13.63
C PHE A 115 -21.42 -5.77 12.15
N LEU A 116 -20.16 -6.09 11.87
CA LEU A 116 -19.77 -6.58 10.56
C LEU A 116 -20.40 -7.96 10.33
N ALA A 117 -20.86 -8.23 9.11
CA ALA A 117 -21.40 -9.52 8.72
C ALA A 117 -20.40 -10.65 9.07
N LYS A 118 -20.90 -11.77 9.61
CA LYS A 118 -20.05 -12.85 10.14
C LYS A 118 -19.07 -13.40 9.11
N GLU A 119 -19.48 -13.50 7.84
CA GLU A 119 -18.63 -13.94 6.74
C GLU A 119 -17.46 -12.96 6.52
N ARG A 120 -17.74 -11.66 6.47
CA ARG A 120 -16.73 -10.60 6.35
C ARG A 120 -15.81 -10.53 7.56
N MET A 121 -16.35 -10.72 8.75
CA MET A 121 -15.55 -10.75 9.96
C MET A 121 -14.54 -11.91 9.91
N LYS A 122 -15.00 -13.11 9.56
CA LYS A 122 -14.12 -14.28 9.41
C LYS A 122 -13.01 -14.04 8.39
N GLU A 123 -13.37 -13.50 7.22
CA GLU A 123 -12.39 -13.15 6.17
C GLU A 123 -11.31 -12.17 6.67
N VAL A 124 -11.70 -11.16 7.44
CA VAL A 124 -10.78 -10.16 8.02
C VAL A 124 -9.97 -10.74 9.18
N GLU A 125 -10.42 -11.81 9.83
CA GLU A 125 -9.73 -12.47 10.95
C GLU A 125 -8.74 -13.56 10.54
N ASP A 126 -8.97 -14.22 9.40
CA ASP A 126 -8.10 -15.29 8.91
C ASP A 126 -6.77 -14.73 8.36
N GLU A 127 -6.79 -13.52 7.79
CA GLU A 127 -5.61 -12.86 7.17
C GLU A 127 -4.54 -12.33 8.17
N PRO A 128 -4.89 -11.71 9.31
CA PRO A 128 -3.96 -11.21 10.31
C PRO A 128 -2.91 -12.23 10.74
N SER A 129 -3.31 -13.47 11.03
CA SER A 129 -2.40 -14.52 11.50
C SER A 129 -1.31 -14.83 10.46
N ALA A 130 -1.68 -14.85 9.18
CA ALA A 130 -0.75 -15.04 8.08
C ALA A 130 0.18 -13.82 7.91
N ALA A 131 -0.36 -12.60 7.96
CA ALA A 131 0.44 -11.37 7.85
C ALA A 131 1.45 -11.22 9.00
N ILE A 132 1.01 -11.46 10.24
CA ILE A 132 1.86 -11.42 11.44
C ILE A 132 2.94 -12.50 11.37
N SER A 133 2.60 -13.71 10.94
CA SER A 133 3.56 -14.81 10.77
C SER A 133 4.62 -14.51 9.70
N ARG A 134 4.22 -13.88 8.59
CA ARG A 134 5.17 -13.42 7.55
C ARG A 134 6.07 -12.31 8.06
N PHE A 135 5.53 -11.36 8.83
CA PHE A 135 6.31 -10.29 9.46
C PHE A 135 7.31 -10.84 10.48
N SER A 136 6.90 -11.75 11.36
CA SER A 136 7.77 -12.32 12.40
C SER A 136 8.89 -13.20 11.83
N ARG A 137 8.66 -13.86 10.69
CA ARG A 137 9.69 -14.62 9.94
C ARG A 137 10.60 -13.72 9.10
N CYS A 138 10.25 -12.44 8.91
CA CYS A 138 11.06 -11.51 8.14
C CYS A 138 12.41 -11.31 8.86
N ARG A 139 13.52 -11.55 8.14
CA ARG A 139 14.87 -11.33 8.66
C ARG A 139 15.29 -9.86 8.63
N CYS A 140 14.36 -8.92 8.46
CA CYS A 140 14.67 -7.49 8.44
C CYS A 140 15.30 -7.08 9.78
N ARG A 141 16.55 -6.61 9.74
CA ARG A 141 17.30 -6.18 10.93
C ARG A 141 17.17 -4.69 11.21
N ASP A 142 16.37 -3.97 10.42
CA ASP A 142 16.19 -2.54 10.62
C ASP A 142 15.26 -2.28 11.81
N LYS A 143 15.80 -1.60 12.83
CA LYS A 143 15.08 -1.29 14.08
C LYS A 143 13.82 -0.46 13.83
N GLN A 144 13.86 0.46 12.86
CA GLN A 144 12.70 1.31 12.55
C GLN A 144 11.57 0.47 11.95
N TRP A 145 11.89 -0.45 11.04
CA TRP A 145 10.91 -1.33 10.41
C TRP A 145 10.28 -2.30 11.40
N ILE A 146 11.08 -2.83 12.32
CA ILE A 146 10.57 -3.66 13.42
C ILE A 146 9.60 -2.86 14.29
N GLN A 147 9.91 -1.60 14.59
CA GLN A 147 9.05 -0.75 15.42
C GLN A 147 7.73 -0.40 14.70
N VAL A 148 7.79 -0.08 13.41
CA VAL A 148 6.59 0.15 12.58
C VAL A 148 5.73 -1.11 12.56
N GLY A 149 6.31 -2.29 12.28
CA GLY A 149 5.55 -3.54 12.27
C GLY A 149 4.92 -3.87 13.62
N LYS A 150 5.63 -3.68 14.74
CA LYS A 150 5.06 -3.84 16.08
C LYS A 150 3.86 -2.90 16.32
N LEU A 151 3.98 -1.64 15.93
CA LEU A 151 2.90 -0.67 16.04
C LEU A 151 1.68 -1.11 15.21
N LEU A 152 1.89 -1.51 13.95
CA LEU A 152 0.83 -2.01 13.08
C LEU A 152 0.12 -3.23 13.67
N VAL A 153 0.86 -4.17 14.28
CA VAL A 153 0.28 -5.34 14.95
C VAL A 153 -0.59 -4.93 16.14
N VAL A 154 -0.14 -4.00 16.97
CA VAL A 154 -0.94 -3.49 18.11
C VAL A 154 -2.21 -2.81 17.61
N CYS A 155 -2.10 -1.93 16.61
CA CYS A 155 -3.27 -1.29 15.99
C CYS A 155 -4.24 -2.32 15.41
N LEU A 156 -3.72 -3.36 14.76
CA LEU A 156 -4.55 -4.41 14.15
C LEU A 156 -5.34 -5.17 15.22
N TYR A 157 -4.72 -5.53 16.34
CA TYR A 157 -5.43 -6.16 17.46
C TYR A 157 -6.53 -5.27 18.02
N HIS A 158 -6.27 -3.99 18.24
CA HIS A 158 -7.31 -3.06 18.74
C HIS A 158 -8.49 -2.91 17.78
N VAL A 159 -8.22 -2.85 16.48
CA VAL A 159 -9.29 -2.74 15.46
C VAL A 159 -10.11 -4.02 15.40
N LEU A 160 -9.47 -5.19 15.42
CA LEU A 160 -10.16 -6.48 15.42
C LEU A 160 -10.98 -6.67 16.70
N ASP A 161 -10.43 -6.34 17.87
CA ASP A 161 -11.14 -6.41 19.14
C ASP A 161 -12.40 -5.53 19.13
N ARG A 162 -12.29 -4.31 18.60
CA ARG A 162 -13.43 -3.40 18.46
C ARG A 162 -14.48 -3.94 17.49
N LEU A 163 -14.07 -4.50 16.35
CA LEU A 163 -14.99 -5.10 15.38
C LEU A 163 -15.74 -6.32 15.95
N ARG A 164 -15.08 -7.10 16.82
CA ARG A 164 -15.67 -8.28 17.48
C ARG A 164 -16.68 -7.91 18.55
N ASN A 165 -16.31 -6.97 19.41
CA ASN A 165 -16.93 -6.84 20.72
C ASN A 165 -17.83 -5.61 20.84
N ILE A 166 -17.73 -4.64 19.93
CA ILE A 166 -18.44 -3.36 20.06
C ILE A 166 -19.35 -3.14 18.86
N THR A 167 -20.66 -3.22 19.11
CA THR A 167 -21.65 -2.78 18.12
C THR A 167 -21.48 -1.29 17.82
N ALA A 168 -21.57 -0.91 16.56
CA ALA A 168 -21.51 0.49 16.15
C ALA A 168 -22.43 0.76 14.95
N SER A 169 -22.55 2.03 14.58
CA SER A 169 -23.23 2.42 13.36
C SER A 169 -22.53 1.85 12.12
N THR A 170 -23.28 1.69 11.04
CA THR A 170 -22.78 1.19 9.74
C THR A 170 -21.46 1.87 9.37
N PHE A 171 -21.41 3.21 9.38
CA PHE A 171 -20.23 3.97 9.04
C PHE A 171 -18.99 3.59 9.86
N ILE A 172 -19.13 3.45 11.19
CA ILE A 172 -18.01 3.09 12.07
C ILE A 172 -17.52 1.67 11.77
N VAL A 173 -18.42 0.71 11.61
CA VAL A 173 -18.08 -0.69 11.32
C VAL A 173 -17.32 -0.79 10.00
N ILE A 174 -17.85 -0.15 8.94
CA ILE A 174 -17.23 -0.15 7.62
C ILE A 174 -15.85 0.52 7.64
N SER A 175 -15.70 1.64 8.35
CA SER A 175 -14.39 2.30 8.54
C SER A 175 -13.38 1.43 9.30
N LEU A 176 -13.82 0.73 10.35
CA LEU A 176 -12.95 -0.17 11.11
C LEU A 176 -12.53 -1.38 10.26
N ALA A 177 -13.44 -1.96 9.49
CA ALA A 177 -13.14 -3.07 8.59
C ALA A 177 -12.15 -2.65 7.49
N ALA A 178 -12.36 -1.49 6.87
CA ALA A 178 -11.42 -0.90 5.92
C ALA A 178 -10.06 -0.60 6.56
N HIS A 179 -10.04 -0.17 7.83
CA HIS A 179 -8.81 0.06 8.58
C HIS A 179 -8.05 -1.24 8.87
N ALA A 180 -8.76 -2.32 9.23
CA ALA A 180 -8.16 -3.65 9.39
C ALA A 180 -7.50 -4.12 8.08
N GLN A 181 -8.22 -4.05 6.96
CA GLN A 181 -7.69 -4.37 5.63
C GLN A 181 -6.40 -3.59 5.33
N ARG A 182 -6.40 -2.26 5.61
CA ARG A 182 -5.20 -1.41 5.51
C ARG A 182 -4.04 -2.01 6.30
N LEU A 183 -4.24 -2.30 7.59
CA LEU A 183 -3.14 -2.65 8.48
C LEU A 183 -2.51 -3.98 8.08
N ILE A 184 -3.34 -4.92 7.63
CA ILE A 184 -2.89 -6.21 7.11
C ILE A 184 -2.06 -6.02 5.82
N LEU A 185 -2.51 -5.16 4.90
CA LEU A 185 -1.78 -4.85 3.67
C LEU A 185 -0.45 -4.13 3.94
N GLU A 186 -0.41 -3.20 4.89
CA GLU A 186 0.84 -2.54 5.31
C GLU A 186 1.83 -3.52 5.94
N LEU A 187 1.35 -4.47 6.76
CA LEU A 187 2.18 -5.56 7.29
C LEU A 187 2.74 -6.44 6.17
N ALA A 188 1.96 -6.70 5.12
CA ALA A 188 2.46 -7.44 3.95
C ALA A 188 3.55 -6.66 3.20
N GLY A 189 3.43 -5.33 3.11
CA GLY A 189 4.47 -4.47 2.51
C GLY A 189 5.80 -4.50 3.28
N LEU A 190 5.77 -4.66 4.60
CA LEU A 190 6.99 -4.83 5.42
C LEU A 190 7.75 -6.13 5.11
N HIS A 191 7.09 -7.15 4.56
CA HIS A 191 7.71 -8.44 4.24
C HIS A 191 8.50 -8.43 2.93
N GLN A 192 8.35 -7.40 2.07
CA GLN A 192 8.87 -7.41 0.70
C GLN A 192 10.37 -7.09 0.60
N HIS A 193 11.17 -7.97 1.19
CA HIS A 193 12.63 -7.94 1.19
C HIS A 193 13.23 -7.94 -0.22
N THR A 194 12.54 -8.51 -1.21
CA THR A 194 12.95 -8.46 -2.62
C THR A 194 13.12 -7.04 -3.11
N VAL A 195 12.19 -6.13 -2.79
CA VAL A 195 12.28 -4.71 -3.22
C VAL A 195 13.54 -4.08 -2.64
N MET A 196 13.76 -4.25 -1.34
CA MET A 196 14.93 -3.68 -0.65
C MET A 196 16.25 -4.30 -1.13
N GLY A 197 16.24 -5.60 -1.47
CA GLY A 197 17.38 -6.29 -2.08
C GLY A 197 17.74 -5.68 -3.43
N ARG A 198 16.76 -5.53 -4.33
CA ARG A 198 16.94 -4.94 -5.66
C ARG A 198 17.45 -3.50 -5.60
N ILE A 199 16.89 -2.67 -4.71
CA ILE A 199 17.35 -1.29 -4.51
C ILE A 199 18.83 -1.23 -4.08
N LYS A 200 19.26 -2.14 -3.20
CA LYS A 200 20.64 -2.18 -2.67
C LYS A 200 21.66 -2.82 -3.61
N SER A 201 21.25 -3.85 -4.36
CA SER A 201 22.14 -4.66 -5.22
C SER A 201 22.75 -3.89 -6.40
N GLN A 202 22.14 -2.78 -6.79
CA GLN A 202 22.45 -2.03 -8.02
C GLN A 202 22.27 -2.80 -9.34
N GLU A 203 21.77 -4.04 -9.29
CA GLU A 203 21.40 -4.82 -10.47
C GLU A 203 20.22 -4.17 -11.22
N ASP A 204 20.18 -4.35 -12.55
CA ASP A 204 19.10 -3.86 -13.40
C ASP A 204 17.96 -4.89 -13.48
N HIS A 205 16.81 -4.53 -12.89
CA HIS A 205 15.58 -5.32 -12.89
C HIS A 205 14.42 -4.59 -13.57
N ARG A 206 14.70 -3.61 -14.45
CA ARG A 206 13.64 -2.81 -15.10
C ARG A 206 12.64 -3.62 -15.93
N SER A 207 13.07 -4.75 -16.47
CA SER A 207 12.21 -5.68 -17.23
C SER A 207 11.32 -6.56 -16.34
N GLU A 208 11.60 -6.61 -15.03
CA GLU A 208 10.92 -7.45 -14.06
C GLU A 208 10.13 -6.60 -13.06
N VAL A 209 9.04 -6.00 -13.53
CA VAL A 209 8.18 -5.15 -12.69
C VAL A 209 7.56 -5.95 -11.55
N LEU A 210 7.71 -5.44 -10.33
CA LEU A 210 7.22 -6.05 -9.10
C LEU A 210 5.71 -5.85 -8.94
N GLY A 211 5.03 -6.89 -8.45
CA GLY A 211 3.61 -6.85 -8.09
C GLY A 211 3.34 -6.11 -6.76
N VAL A 212 3.77 -4.86 -6.66
CA VAL A 212 3.54 -3.96 -5.52
C VAL A 212 2.83 -2.68 -5.97
N LEU A 213 2.34 -1.86 -5.05
CA LEU A 213 1.69 -0.59 -5.40
C LEU A 213 2.65 0.38 -6.08
N GLY A 214 3.91 0.42 -5.63
CA GLY A 214 4.89 1.38 -6.10
C GLY A 214 4.73 2.76 -5.47
N ALA A 215 5.44 3.73 -6.03
CA ALA A 215 5.49 5.09 -5.50
C ALA A 215 5.69 6.11 -6.60
N HIS A 216 5.14 7.31 -6.42
CA HIS A 216 5.44 8.45 -7.27
C HIS A 216 6.44 9.38 -6.57
N THR A 217 7.25 10.09 -7.34
CA THR A 217 8.25 11.02 -6.79
C THR A 217 8.48 12.19 -7.75
N SER A 218 8.73 13.38 -7.19
CA SER A 218 9.23 14.53 -7.95
C SER A 218 10.76 14.63 -7.94
N ASP A 219 11.43 13.76 -7.18
CA ASP A 219 12.89 13.72 -7.06
C ASP A 219 13.49 12.91 -8.23
N PRO A 220 14.22 13.55 -9.16
CA PRO A 220 14.78 12.90 -10.34
C PRO A 220 15.90 11.90 -9.99
N SER A 221 16.43 11.92 -8.75
CA SER A 221 17.41 10.92 -8.30
C SER A 221 16.76 9.64 -7.79
N VAL A 222 15.48 9.69 -7.39
CA VAL A 222 14.75 8.54 -6.84
C VAL A 222 14.08 7.73 -7.94
N ALA A 223 13.47 8.38 -8.94
CA ALA A 223 12.73 7.68 -9.98
C ALA A 223 13.57 6.62 -10.74
N PRO A 224 14.82 6.90 -11.16
CA PRO A 224 15.67 5.91 -11.81
C PRO A 224 16.00 4.71 -10.90
N VAL A 225 16.18 4.95 -9.59
CA VAL A 225 16.47 3.89 -8.62
C VAL A 225 15.28 2.94 -8.47
N LEU A 226 14.05 3.49 -8.39
CA LEU A 226 12.83 2.69 -8.30
C LEU A 226 12.58 1.91 -9.58
N PHE A 227 12.70 2.56 -10.74
CA PHE A 227 12.53 1.92 -12.03
C PHE A 227 13.53 0.79 -12.25
N ARG A 228 14.83 1.03 -11.97
CA ARG A 228 15.87 -0.01 -12.06
C ARG A 228 15.55 -1.19 -11.16
N ALA A 229 15.02 -0.95 -9.96
CA ALA A 229 14.61 -2.02 -9.04
C ALA A 229 13.33 -2.76 -9.49
N GLY A 230 12.68 -2.33 -10.57
CA GLY A 230 11.40 -2.87 -11.04
C GLY A 230 10.21 -2.45 -10.17
N VAL A 231 10.35 -1.41 -9.33
CA VAL A 231 9.23 -0.86 -8.55
C VAL A 231 8.37 -0.01 -9.48
N PRO A 232 7.03 -0.18 -9.50
CA PRO A 232 6.15 0.74 -10.22
C PRO A 232 6.39 2.19 -9.80
N VAL A 233 6.69 3.06 -10.77
CA VAL A 233 7.04 4.47 -10.54
C VAL A 233 6.42 5.36 -11.59
#